data_AF-A0A1Y0VS61-F1
#
_entry.id   AF-A0A1Y0VS61-F1
#
_cell.length_a   1.000
_cell.length_b   1.000
_cell.length_c   1.000
_cell.angle_alpha   90.00
_cell.angle_beta   90.00
_cell.angle_gamma   90.00
#
_symmetry.space_group_name_H-M   'P 1'
#
loop_
_entity.id
_entity.type
_entity.pdbx_description
1 polymer ?
#
loop_
_entity_poly.entity_id
_entity_poly.type
_entity_poly.pdbx_seq_one_letter_code
_entity_poly.pdbx_strand_id
1 'polypeptide(L)'
;MSSLNQDHYAFEEFTVMNTVIQGYKKLYEVMQAKDALYAKADFTEEDGMKAANLEAEFAEMDGWNAEAEASQLLQQLGIDESLHDSKMSELTEGQRIKVLLGQALFGKPDILILDEPTNGLDPKSISWLEDFLADFPNTVIVVSHDRHFLNSVCTMMCDVDFGKIELFVGNYDFWMESSALAKRLRENANAKKKNKSKNCKNSLLVLVLMLQNLNKPLPVRSN
;
A
#
# COMPACT_ATOMS: atom_id res chain seq x y z
N MET A 1 -7.75 4.30 3.65
CA MET A 1 -7.26 3.90 2.31
C MET A 1 -5.97 4.65 2.08
N SER A 2 -4.87 3.91 1.94
CA SER A 2 -3.56 4.46 1.60
C SER A 2 -3.25 4.03 0.16
N SER A 3 -2.89 4.99 -0.70
CA SER A 3 -2.54 4.76 -2.10
C SER A 3 -1.17 5.36 -2.34
N LEU A 4 -0.28 4.62 -3.00
CA LEU A 4 1.02 5.15 -3.39
C LEU A 4 0.82 6.32 -4.37
N ASN A 5 1.12 7.53 -3.91
CA ASN A 5 1.00 8.73 -4.73
C ASN A 5 2.25 8.83 -5.63
N GLN A 6 2.07 8.71 -6.94
CA GLN A 6 3.17 8.77 -7.91
C GLN A 6 3.75 10.18 -8.10
N ASP A 7 3.22 11.20 -7.41
CA ASP A 7 3.77 12.55 -7.48
C ASP A 7 5.02 12.70 -6.59
N HIS A 8 6.18 12.39 -7.16
CA HIS A 8 7.48 12.38 -6.48
C HIS A 8 7.93 13.76 -5.97
N TYR A 9 7.24 14.83 -6.38
CA TYR A 9 7.55 16.22 -6.03
C TYR A 9 6.66 16.79 -4.92
N ALA A 10 5.60 16.09 -4.52
CA ALA A 10 4.63 16.62 -3.56
C ALA A 10 5.21 16.87 -2.15
N PHE A 11 6.37 16.28 -1.82
CA PHE A 11 6.93 16.30 -0.48
C PHE A 11 8.35 16.88 -0.37
N GLU A 12 8.88 17.56 -1.39
CA GLU A 12 10.30 17.98 -1.47
C GLU A 12 10.79 18.87 -0.31
N GLU A 13 9.89 19.65 0.29
CA GLU A 13 10.20 20.55 1.41
C GLU A 13 10.07 19.91 2.78
N PHE A 14 9.48 18.73 2.88
CA PHE A 14 9.32 18.01 4.14
C PHE A 14 10.55 17.16 4.44
N THR A 15 10.79 16.94 5.73
CA THR A 15 11.79 15.96 6.17
C THR A 15 11.31 14.55 5.87
N VAL A 16 12.25 13.61 5.78
CA VAL A 16 11.95 12.19 5.56
C VAL A 16 10.99 11.66 6.62
N MET A 17 11.24 11.96 7.89
CA MET A 17 10.39 11.53 9.00
C MET A 17 8.95 12.06 8.86
N ASN A 18 8.79 13.37 8.63
CA ASN A 18 7.48 13.98 8.46
C ASN A 18 6.72 13.41 7.26
N THR A 19 7.43 13.11 6.16
CA THR A 19 6.84 12.54 4.96
C THR A 19 6.22 11.16 5.25
N VAL A 20 6.89 10.32 6.03
CA VAL A 20 6.35 9.01 6.44
C VAL A 20 5.12 9.16 7.33
N ILE A 21 5.19 10.02 8.35
CA ILE A 21 4.09 10.23 9.30
C ILE A 21 2.84 10.77 8.59
N GLN A 22 3.02 11.60 7.55
CA GLN A 22 1.92 12.09 6.70
C GLN A 22 1.12 10.96 6.00
N GLY A 23 1.68 9.75 5.90
CA GLY A 23 0.97 8.56 5.42
C GLY A 23 -0.28 8.26 6.25
N TYR A 24 -0.21 8.52 7.56
CA TYR A 24 -1.37 8.46 8.44
C TYR A 24 -1.98 9.86 8.65
N LYS A 25 -2.76 10.31 7.66
CA LYS A 25 -3.34 11.66 7.61
C LYS A 25 -4.02 12.09 8.92
N LYS A 26 -4.84 11.24 9.52
CA LYS A 26 -5.56 11.57 10.76
C LYS A 26 -4.59 11.85 11.92
N LEU A 27 -3.58 11.01 12.09
CA LEU A 27 -2.55 11.21 13.11
C LEU A 27 -1.76 12.50 12.86
N TYR A 28 -1.37 12.74 11.61
CA TYR A 28 -0.62 13.94 11.23
C TYR A 28 -1.43 15.24 11.43
N GLU A 29 -2.73 15.22 11.13
CA GLU A 29 -3.64 16.34 11.37
C GLU A 29 -3.78 16.63 12.88
N VAL A 30 -3.93 15.59 13.71
CA VAL A 30 -3.99 15.74 15.18
C VAL A 30 -2.68 16.28 15.72
N MET A 31 -1.53 15.81 15.21
CA MET A 31 -0.21 16.29 15.61
C MET A 31 -0.05 17.78 15.32
N GLN A 32 -0.34 18.22 14.10
CA GLN A 32 -0.29 19.65 13.74
C GLN A 32 -1.29 20.49 14.53
N ALA A 33 -2.49 19.98 14.78
CA ALA A 33 -3.50 20.67 15.56
C ALA A 33 -3.05 20.88 17.01
N LYS A 34 -2.40 19.88 17.62
CA LYS A 34 -1.79 19.99 18.96
C LYS A 34 -0.70 21.06 18.97
N ASP A 35 0.24 20.99 18.05
CA ASP A 35 1.36 21.93 17.97
C ASP A 35 0.89 23.38 17.79
N ALA A 36 -0.07 23.60 16.89
CA ALA A 36 -0.66 24.92 16.65
C ALA A 36 -1.39 25.46 17.88
N LEU A 37 -2.03 24.59 18.66
CA LEU A 37 -2.82 24.96 19.82
C LEU A 37 -1.92 25.28 21.03
N TYR A 38 -0.81 24.55 21.19
CA TYR A 38 0.24 24.87 22.17
C TYR A 38 1.06 26.11 21.79
N ALA A 39 1.18 26.45 20.51
CA ALA A 39 1.88 27.64 20.04
C ALA A 39 1.09 28.96 20.22
N LYS A 40 -0.21 28.90 20.59
CA LYS A 40 -1.00 30.11 20.83
C LYS A 40 -0.52 30.86 22.07
N ALA A 41 -0.26 32.15 21.92
CA ALA A 41 0.13 33.02 23.03
C ALA A 41 -0.99 33.24 24.05
N ASP A 42 -2.25 33.32 23.61
CA ASP A 42 -3.45 33.41 24.45
C ASP A 42 -4.11 32.03 24.55
N PHE A 43 -3.67 31.23 25.52
CA PHE A 43 -4.24 29.89 25.79
C PHE A 43 -5.49 30.02 26.67
N THR A 44 -6.66 29.77 26.08
CA THR A 44 -7.95 29.86 26.79
C THR A 44 -8.38 28.53 27.40
N GLU A 45 -9.37 28.56 28.30
CA GLU A 45 -9.96 27.34 28.89
C GLU A 45 -10.63 26.45 27.81
N GLU A 46 -11.21 27.06 26.76
CA GLU A 46 -11.73 26.32 25.59
C GLU A 46 -10.62 25.64 24.78
N ASP A 47 -9.46 26.28 24.62
CA ASP A 47 -8.29 25.66 23.99
C ASP A 47 -7.80 24.49 24.84
N GLY A 48 -7.81 24.61 26.18
CA GLY A 48 -7.50 23.52 27.10
C GLY A 48 -8.40 22.29 26.92
N MET A 49 -9.71 22.48 26.73
CA MET A 49 -10.62 21.36 26.44
C MET A 49 -10.34 20.72 25.07
N LYS A 50 -10.01 21.52 24.05
CA LYS A 50 -9.62 21.00 22.73
C LYS A 50 -8.31 20.23 22.78
N ALA A 51 -7.32 20.73 23.52
CA ALA A 51 -6.05 20.04 23.75
C ALA A 51 -6.30 18.65 24.37
N ALA A 52 -7.15 18.57 25.40
CA ALA A 52 -7.47 17.30 26.06
C ALA A 52 -8.13 16.28 25.11
N ASN A 53 -9.04 16.72 24.24
CA ASN A 53 -9.65 15.82 23.24
C ASN A 53 -8.62 15.35 22.21
N LEU A 54 -7.76 16.25 21.72
CA LEU A 54 -6.70 15.90 20.76
C LEU A 54 -5.64 15.00 21.38
N GLU A 55 -5.29 15.19 22.66
CA GLU A 55 -4.42 14.31 23.43
C GLU A 55 -4.99 12.88 23.51
N ALA A 56 -6.30 12.76 23.78
CA ALA A 56 -6.98 11.47 23.82
C ALA A 56 -6.96 10.79 22.45
N GLU A 57 -7.32 11.50 21.38
CA GLU A 57 -7.26 10.95 20.01
C GLU A 57 -5.84 10.56 19.59
N PHE A 58 -4.84 11.36 19.96
CA PHE A 58 -3.43 11.07 19.69
C PHE A 58 -2.98 9.81 20.41
N ALA A 59 -3.38 9.62 21.66
CA ALA A 59 -3.09 8.42 22.44
C ALA A 59 -3.81 7.17 21.89
N GLU A 60 -5.06 7.30 21.44
CA GLU A 60 -5.81 6.20 20.81
C GLU A 60 -5.14 5.71 19.51
N MET A 61 -4.52 6.62 18.76
CA MET A 61 -3.80 6.30 17.52
C MET A 61 -2.34 5.89 17.74
N ASP A 62 -1.94 5.66 18.99
CA ASP A 62 -0.56 5.35 19.39
C ASP A 62 0.47 6.39 18.89
N GLY A 63 0.06 7.67 18.87
CA GLY A 63 0.85 8.75 18.30
C GLY A 63 2.20 8.97 18.98
N TRP A 64 2.33 8.58 20.26
CA TRP A 64 3.60 8.68 21.00
C TRP A 64 4.68 7.73 20.46
N ASN A 65 4.28 6.62 19.84
CA ASN A 65 5.21 5.68 19.21
C ASN A 65 5.41 5.97 17.72
N ALA A 66 4.70 6.95 17.15
CA ALA A 66 4.68 7.21 15.71
C ALA A 66 6.08 7.47 15.12
N GLU A 67 6.89 8.31 15.76
CA GLU A 67 8.26 8.59 15.31
C GLU A 67 9.16 7.35 15.41
N ALA A 68 9.01 6.55 16.46
CA ALA A 68 9.77 5.32 16.64
C ALA A 68 9.38 4.26 15.59
N GLU A 69 8.08 4.06 15.35
CA GLU A 69 7.57 3.16 14.30
C GLU A 69 8.02 3.64 12.91
N ALA A 70 7.95 4.94 12.62
CA ALA A 70 8.38 5.50 11.34
C ALA A 70 9.90 5.33 11.14
N SER A 71 10.71 5.59 12.17
CA SER A 71 12.16 5.37 12.15
C SER A 71 12.51 3.90 11.88
N GLN A 72 11.85 2.97 12.57
CA GLN A 72 12.07 1.54 12.37
C GLN A 72 11.70 1.10 10.95
N LEU A 73 10.57 1.58 10.42
CA LEU A 73 10.12 1.29 9.06
C LEU A 73 11.12 1.78 8.00
N LEU A 74 11.62 3.01 8.15
CA LEU A 74 12.63 3.59 7.27
C LEU A 74 13.95 2.81 7.29
N GLN A 75 14.42 2.43 8.48
CA GLN A 75 15.63 1.61 8.63
C GLN A 75 15.49 0.24 7.96
N GLN A 76 14.32 -0.39 8.08
CA GLN A 76 14.03 -1.67 7.44
C GLN A 76 14.03 -1.58 5.91
N LEU A 77 13.55 -0.46 5.36
CA LEU A 77 13.65 -0.11 3.94
C LEU A 77 15.07 0.26 3.49
N GLY A 78 16.02 0.34 4.43
CA GLY A 78 17.42 0.67 4.17
C GLY A 78 17.70 2.16 4.03
N ILE A 79 16.88 3.01 4.64
CA ILE A 79 17.17 4.43 4.86
C ILE A 79 17.92 4.57 6.18
N ASP A 80 19.09 5.21 6.15
CA ASP A 80 19.91 5.43 7.34
C ASP A 80 19.30 6.51 8.23
N GLU A 81 19.48 6.39 9.56
CA GLU A 81 18.97 7.34 10.53
C GLU A 81 19.51 8.77 10.31
N SER A 82 20.73 8.90 9.78
CA SER A 82 21.30 10.21 9.41
C SER A 82 20.50 10.97 8.35
N LEU A 83 19.65 10.28 7.58
CA LEU A 83 18.82 10.89 6.54
C LEU A 83 17.41 11.22 7.03
N HIS A 84 17.03 10.86 8.26
CA HIS A 84 15.67 11.06 8.76
C HIS A 84 15.27 12.54 8.87
N ASP A 85 16.25 13.39 9.18
CA ASP A 85 16.08 14.85 9.29
C ASP A 85 16.38 15.58 7.97
N SER A 86 16.94 14.88 6.98
CA SER A 86 17.19 15.44 5.65
C SER A 86 15.88 15.76 4.93
N LYS A 87 15.93 16.73 4.02
CA LYS A 87 14.79 17.03 3.15
C LYS A 87 14.64 15.95 2.08
N MET A 88 13.40 15.70 1.66
CA MET A 88 13.11 14.79 0.54
C MET A 88 13.83 15.20 -0.77
N SER A 89 14.06 16.50 -0.98
CA SER A 89 14.82 17.01 -2.13
C SER A 89 16.30 16.62 -2.15
N GLU A 90 16.89 16.32 -0.99
CA GLU A 90 18.30 15.93 -0.85
C GLU A 90 18.52 14.43 -1.12
N LEU A 91 17.44 13.64 -1.12
CA LEU A 91 17.49 12.21 -1.36
C LEU A 91 17.65 11.88 -2.84
N THR A 92 18.36 10.77 -3.10
CA THR A 92 18.37 10.12 -4.42
C THR A 92 16.99 9.57 -4.77
N GLU A 93 16.72 9.38 -6.06
CA GLU A 93 15.42 8.88 -6.55
C GLU A 93 15.01 7.54 -5.88
N GLY A 94 15.94 6.58 -5.80
CA GLY A 94 15.68 5.30 -5.12
C GLY A 94 15.38 5.45 -3.62
N GLN A 95 16.01 6.41 -2.94
CA GLN A 95 15.70 6.71 -1.54
C GLN A 95 14.31 7.36 -1.42
N ARG A 96 13.94 8.29 -2.32
CA ARG A 96 12.60 8.89 -2.31
C ARG A 96 11.52 7.83 -2.49
N ILE A 97 11.70 6.89 -3.41
CA ILE A 97 10.76 5.78 -3.63
C ILE A 97 10.58 4.96 -2.35
N LYS A 98 11.67 4.64 -1.65
CA LYS A 98 11.60 3.94 -0.35
C LYS A 98 10.86 4.74 0.70
N VAL A 99 11.10 6.05 0.81
CA VAL A 99 10.37 6.89 1.77
C VAL A 99 8.88 6.97 1.44
N LEU A 100 8.51 7.09 0.16
CA LEU A 100 7.11 7.08 -0.29
C LEU A 100 6.44 5.72 -0.06
N LEU A 101 7.19 4.63 -0.21
CA LEU A 101 6.72 3.30 0.18
C LEU A 101 6.49 3.23 1.69
N GLY A 102 7.45 3.70 2.50
CA GLY A 102 7.29 3.81 3.95
C GLY A 102 6.06 4.64 4.35
N GLN A 103 5.83 5.77 3.68
CA GLN A 103 4.61 6.58 3.85
C GLN A 103 3.34 5.78 3.57
N ALA A 104 3.30 5.00 2.49
CA ALA A 104 2.12 4.21 2.14
C ALA A 104 1.83 3.09 3.16
N LEU A 105 2.89 2.49 3.74
CA LEU A 105 2.82 1.41 4.72
C LEU A 105 2.55 1.91 6.15
N PHE A 106 2.90 3.16 6.45
CA PHE A 106 2.75 3.75 7.78
C PHE A 106 1.27 3.92 8.16
N GLY A 107 0.97 3.70 9.45
CA GLY A 107 -0.40 3.79 9.98
C GLY A 107 -1.28 2.54 9.77
N LYS A 108 -0.70 1.43 9.30
CA LYS A 108 -1.36 0.10 9.23
C LYS A 108 -2.76 0.16 8.56
N PRO A 109 -2.86 0.61 7.30
CA PRO A 109 -4.16 0.81 6.64
C PRO A 109 -4.96 -0.49 6.49
N ASP A 110 -6.29 -0.41 6.54
CA ASP A 110 -7.19 -1.56 6.29
C ASP A 110 -7.09 -2.10 4.86
N ILE A 111 -6.80 -1.22 3.91
CA ILE A 111 -6.62 -1.52 2.49
C ILE A 111 -5.40 -0.77 2.01
N LEU A 112 -4.40 -1.54 1.56
CA LEU A 112 -3.17 -1.05 0.95
C LEU A 112 -3.25 -1.29 -0.57
N ILE A 113 -3.02 -0.25 -1.37
CA ILE A 113 -2.99 -0.36 -2.83
C ILE A 113 -1.60 0.04 -3.32
N LEU A 114 -0.92 -0.89 -3.99
CA LEU A 114 0.43 -0.73 -4.53
C LEU A 114 0.40 -0.88 -6.05
N ASP A 115 0.98 0.08 -6.76
CA ASP A 115 1.13 0.06 -8.21
C ASP A 115 2.63 0.02 -8.55
N GLU A 116 3.08 -1.05 -9.17
CA GLU A 116 4.47 -1.41 -9.48
C GLU A 116 5.46 -1.15 -8.31
N PRO A 117 5.24 -1.76 -7.13
CA PRO A 117 6.01 -1.44 -5.94
C PRO A 117 7.47 -1.91 -5.98
N THR A 118 7.84 -2.78 -6.92
CA THR A 118 9.22 -3.27 -7.08
C THR A 118 10.10 -2.32 -7.89
N ASN A 119 9.50 -1.33 -8.57
CA ASN A 119 10.25 -0.43 -9.43
C ASN A 119 11.14 0.53 -8.61
N GLY A 120 12.41 0.66 -9.00
CA GLY A 120 13.37 1.51 -8.29
C GLY A 120 13.85 0.99 -6.93
N LEU A 121 13.43 -0.22 -6.52
CA LEU A 121 13.93 -0.89 -5.32
C LEU A 121 15.13 -1.79 -5.62
N ASP A 122 16.07 -1.84 -4.68
CA ASP A 122 17.14 -2.83 -4.70
C ASP A 122 16.65 -4.21 -4.25
N PRO A 123 17.34 -5.32 -4.61
CA PRO A 123 16.90 -6.68 -4.28
C PRO A 123 16.67 -6.95 -2.79
N LYS A 124 17.40 -6.27 -1.89
CA LYS A 124 17.22 -6.43 -0.45
C LYS A 124 15.91 -5.80 0.01
N SER A 125 15.59 -4.61 -0.51
CA SER A 125 14.33 -3.92 -0.24
C SER A 125 13.13 -4.67 -0.81
N ILE A 126 13.26 -5.31 -1.97
CA ILE A 126 12.22 -6.16 -2.56
C ILE A 126 11.95 -7.36 -1.65
N SER A 127 12.99 -8.08 -1.22
CA SER A 127 12.84 -9.23 -0.31
C SER A 127 12.17 -8.83 1.00
N TRP A 128 12.56 -7.69 1.58
CA TRP A 128 11.90 -7.17 2.78
C TRP A 128 10.42 -6.86 2.53
N LEU A 129 10.08 -6.25 1.38
CA LEU A 129 8.70 -5.95 1.04
C LEU A 129 7.88 -7.23 0.86
N GLU A 130 8.45 -8.28 0.27
CA GLU A 130 7.80 -9.59 0.15
C GLU A 130 7.44 -10.16 1.53
N ASP A 131 8.39 -10.16 2.46
CA ASP A 131 8.17 -10.63 3.84
C ASP A 131 7.14 -9.76 4.58
N PHE A 132 7.24 -8.44 4.43
CA PHE A 132 6.31 -7.49 5.05
C PHE A 132 4.87 -7.70 4.56
N LEU A 133 4.69 -7.90 3.25
CA LEU A 133 3.36 -8.11 2.66
C LEU A 133 2.79 -9.49 2.96
N ALA A 134 3.65 -10.50 3.17
CA ALA A 134 3.22 -11.83 3.60
C ALA A 134 2.61 -11.83 5.01
N ASP A 135 3.17 -11.00 5.92
CA ASP A 135 2.72 -10.85 7.30
C ASP A 135 1.70 -9.72 7.49
N PHE A 136 1.35 -8.99 6.43
CA PHE A 136 0.43 -7.86 6.53
C PHE A 136 -0.98 -8.33 6.90
N PRO A 137 -1.56 -7.86 8.01
CA PRO A 137 -2.79 -8.44 8.56
C PRO A 137 -4.06 -8.10 7.75
N ASN A 138 -3.97 -7.08 6.91
CA ASN A 138 -5.07 -6.43 6.23
C ASN A 138 -5.06 -6.73 4.72
N THR A 139 -6.00 -6.18 3.96
CA THR A 139 -6.09 -6.42 2.52
C THR A 139 -5.06 -5.60 1.76
N VAL A 140 -4.30 -6.25 0.88
CA VAL A 140 -3.35 -5.61 -0.03
C VAL A 140 -3.82 -5.83 -1.46
N ILE A 141 -3.81 -4.82 -2.31
CA ILE A 141 -4.03 -4.94 -3.74
C ILE A 141 -2.73 -4.50 -4.43
N VAL A 142 -2.16 -5.37 -5.25
CA VAL A 142 -0.87 -5.13 -5.89
C VAL A 142 -1.05 -5.21 -7.38
N VAL A 143 -0.67 -4.17 -8.11
CA VAL A 143 -0.54 -4.22 -9.56
C VAL A 143 0.96 -4.32 -9.87
N SER A 144 1.37 -5.41 -10.52
CA SER A 144 2.76 -5.53 -10.97
C SER A 144 2.90 -6.45 -12.17
N HIS A 145 3.96 -6.23 -12.95
CA HIS A 145 4.42 -7.13 -13.99
C HIS A 145 5.49 -8.14 -13.53
N ASP A 146 5.98 -8.05 -12.30
CA ASP A 146 7.01 -8.94 -11.76
C ASP A 146 6.42 -10.29 -11.30
N ARG A 147 6.73 -11.35 -12.06
CA ARG A 147 6.23 -12.71 -11.80
C ARG A 147 6.76 -13.31 -10.50
N HIS A 148 8.00 -13.00 -10.12
CA HIS A 148 8.59 -13.55 -8.90
C HIS A 148 7.93 -12.95 -7.68
N PHE A 149 7.82 -11.62 -7.66
CA PHE A 149 7.13 -10.89 -6.59
C PHE A 149 5.66 -11.34 -6.43
N LEU A 150 4.93 -11.43 -7.55
CA LEU A 150 3.56 -11.90 -7.55
C LEU A 150 3.43 -13.35 -7.03
N ASN A 151 4.38 -14.23 -7.36
CA ASN A 151 4.35 -15.61 -6.87
C ASN A 151 4.69 -15.74 -5.38
N SER A 152 5.57 -14.89 -4.86
CA SER A 152 5.94 -14.88 -3.43
C SER A 152 4.82 -14.34 -2.56
N VAL A 153 4.18 -13.26 -3.00
CA VAL A 153 3.27 -12.48 -2.16
C VAL A 153 1.81 -12.88 -2.40
N CYS A 154 1.40 -13.20 -3.63
CA CYS A 154 -0.02 -13.27 -3.96
C CYS A 154 -0.68 -14.63 -3.69
N THR A 155 -1.86 -14.57 -3.05
CA THR A 155 -2.73 -15.73 -2.75
C THR A 155 -3.89 -15.86 -3.73
N MET A 156 -4.23 -14.77 -4.41
CA MET A 156 -5.28 -14.70 -5.41
C MET A 156 -4.80 -13.84 -6.59
N MET A 157 -5.34 -14.15 -7.76
CA MET A 157 -5.10 -13.45 -9.02
C MET A 157 -6.43 -12.93 -9.55
N CYS A 158 -6.42 -11.71 -10.08
CA CYS A 158 -7.58 -11.12 -10.71
C CYS A 158 -7.26 -10.88 -12.18
N ASP A 159 -8.05 -11.48 -13.06
CA ASP A 159 -7.97 -11.30 -14.49
C ASP A 159 -9.04 -10.30 -14.92
N VAL A 160 -8.63 -9.24 -15.61
CA VAL A 160 -9.52 -8.19 -16.07
C VAL A 160 -9.53 -8.22 -17.59
N ASP A 161 -10.59 -8.79 -18.16
CA ASP A 161 -10.75 -8.94 -19.61
C ASP A 161 -12.09 -8.34 -20.08
N PHE A 162 -12.04 -7.38 -21.01
CA PHE A 162 -13.19 -6.68 -21.61
C PHE A 162 -14.30 -6.28 -20.60
N GLY A 163 -13.92 -5.72 -19.45
CA GLY A 163 -14.87 -5.25 -18.42
C GLY A 163 -15.46 -6.35 -17.55
N LYS A 164 -14.95 -7.58 -17.64
CA LYS A 164 -15.23 -8.68 -16.72
C LYS A 164 -14.04 -8.91 -15.82
N ILE A 165 -14.32 -9.15 -14.55
CA ILE A 165 -13.33 -9.47 -13.53
C ILE A 165 -13.55 -10.93 -13.14
N GLU A 166 -12.54 -11.76 -13.39
CA GLU A 166 -12.52 -13.18 -12.97
C GLU A 166 -11.44 -13.36 -11.89
N LEU A 167 -11.84 -13.91 -10.75
CA LEU A 167 -10.94 -14.20 -9.63
C LEU A 167 -10.46 -15.65 -9.69
N PHE A 168 -9.16 -15.85 -9.50
CA PHE A 168 -8.52 -17.15 -9.44
C PHE A 168 -7.81 -17.28 -8.09
N VAL A 169 -8.05 -18.40 -7.40
CA VAL A 169 -7.32 -18.72 -6.16
C VAL A 169 -5.99 -19.36 -6.56
N GLY A 170 -4.89 -18.88 -6.01
CA GLY A 170 -3.55 -19.35 -6.34
C GLY A 170 -2.63 -18.21 -6.78
N ASN A 171 -1.35 -18.55 -6.93
CA ASN A 171 -0.30 -17.64 -7.36
C ASN A 171 -0.30 -17.45 -8.89
N TYR A 172 0.68 -16.73 -9.42
CA TYR A 172 0.75 -16.36 -10.83
C TYR A 172 0.86 -17.58 -11.73
N ASP A 173 1.65 -18.58 -11.33
CA ASP A 173 1.84 -19.81 -12.11
C ASP A 173 0.52 -20.60 -12.22
N PHE A 174 -0.21 -20.74 -11.11
CA PHE A 174 -1.50 -21.39 -11.11
C PHE A 174 -2.53 -20.66 -11.97
N TRP A 175 -2.54 -19.32 -11.91
CA TRP A 175 -3.38 -18.51 -12.77
C TRP A 175 -3.04 -18.68 -14.25
N MET A 176 -1.75 -18.70 -14.61
CA MET A 176 -1.29 -18.88 -15.99
C MET A 176 -1.77 -20.23 -16.56
N GLU A 177 -1.61 -21.30 -15.80
CA GLU A 177 -2.08 -22.63 -16.20
C GLU A 177 -3.60 -22.69 -16.34
N SER A 178 -4.32 -22.14 -15.35
CA SER A 178 -5.77 -22.10 -15.32
C SER A 178 -6.35 -21.26 -16.46
N SER A 179 -5.76 -20.10 -16.74
CA SER A 179 -6.17 -19.20 -17.82
C SER A 179 -5.88 -19.83 -19.20
N ALA A 180 -4.71 -20.46 -19.37
CA ALA A 180 -4.39 -21.20 -20.60
C ALA A 180 -5.36 -22.37 -20.84
N LEU A 181 -5.70 -23.13 -19.80
CA LEU A 181 -6.67 -24.22 -19.88
C LEU A 181 -8.06 -23.69 -20.22
N ALA A 182 -8.53 -22.65 -19.52
CA ALA A 182 -9.82 -22.02 -19.75
C ALA A 182 -9.94 -21.47 -21.18
N LYS A 183 -8.87 -20.83 -21.69
CA LYS A 183 -8.80 -20.35 -23.06
C LYS A 183 -8.89 -21.50 -24.08
N ARG A 184 -8.13 -22.58 -23.88
CA ARG A 184 -8.21 -23.78 -24.75
C ARG A 184 -9.60 -24.41 -24.73
N LEU A 185 -10.25 -24.50 -23.56
CA LEU A 185 -11.62 -25.02 -23.44
C LEU A 185 -12.63 -24.12 -24.15
N ARG A 186 -12.51 -22.79 -24.01
CA ARG A 186 -13.33 -21.80 -24.75
C ARG A 186 -13.11 -21.92 -26.26
N GLU A 187 -11.86 -22.01 -26.72
CA GLU A 187 -11.51 -22.21 -28.13
C GLU A 187 -12.06 -23.53 -28.68
N ASN A 188 -11.96 -24.63 -27.94
CA ASN A 188 -12.52 -25.93 -28.33
C ASN A 188 -14.05 -25.92 -28.36
N ALA A 189 -14.71 -25.24 -27.41
CA ALA A 189 -16.16 -25.06 -27.41
C ALA A 189 -16.63 -24.15 -28.57
N ASN A 190 -15.85 -23.12 -28.91
CA ASN A 190 -16.12 -22.21 -30.02
C ASN A 190 -15.83 -22.87 -31.39
N ALA A 191 -14.79 -23.68 -31.50
CA ALA A 191 -14.48 -24.49 -32.67
C ALA A 191 -15.60 -25.51 -32.95
N LYS A 192 -16.20 -26.09 -31.90
CA LYS A 192 -17.43 -26.90 -32.00
C LYS A 192 -18.68 -26.08 -32.36
N LYS A 193 -18.68 -24.76 -32.18
CA LYS A 193 -19.79 -23.83 -32.51
C LYS A 193 -19.71 -23.14 -33.89
N LYS A 194 -18.76 -23.53 -34.76
CA LYS A 194 -18.51 -23.09 -36.17
C LYS A 194 -17.70 -21.81 -36.37
N ASN A 195 -16.83 -21.87 -37.39
CA ASN A 195 -16.53 -20.83 -38.38
C ASN A 195 -17.10 -19.43 -38.06
N LYS A 196 -16.32 -18.58 -37.38
CA LYS A 196 -16.27 -17.12 -37.65
C LYS A 196 -15.20 -16.43 -36.80
N SER A 197 -14.38 -15.67 -37.53
CA SER A 197 -13.58 -14.53 -37.07
C SER A 197 -12.38 -14.81 -36.17
N LYS A 198 -11.20 -14.85 -36.84
CA LYS A 198 -9.88 -14.57 -36.26
C LYS A 198 -9.76 -13.08 -35.93
N ASN A 199 -9.36 -12.79 -34.68
CA ASN A 199 -8.64 -11.62 -34.13
C ASN A 199 -9.22 -11.34 -32.72
N CYS A 200 -8.45 -11.03 -31.69
CA CYS A 200 -7.31 -10.11 -31.67
C CYS A 200 -6.24 -10.52 -30.66
N LYS A 201 -5.04 -9.96 -30.85
CA LYS A 201 -3.85 -10.11 -30.01
C LYS A 201 -3.93 -9.19 -28.79
N ASN A 202 -3.42 -9.73 -27.68
CA ASN A 202 -2.74 -9.12 -26.54
C ASN A 202 -3.06 -7.65 -26.20
N SER A 203 -3.84 -7.47 -25.13
CA SER A 203 -3.53 -6.53 -24.05
C SER A 203 -4.06 -7.16 -22.77
N LEU A 204 -3.17 -7.78 -22.01
CA LEU A 204 -3.47 -8.37 -20.71
C LEU A 204 -3.02 -7.35 -19.67
N LEU A 205 -3.95 -6.50 -19.23
CA LEU A 205 -3.79 -5.73 -18.01
C LEU A 205 -4.19 -6.68 -16.87
N VAL A 206 -3.22 -7.42 -16.34
CA VAL A 206 -3.46 -8.30 -15.19
C VAL A 206 -3.51 -7.40 -13.96
N LEU A 207 -4.72 -7.10 -13.48
CA LEU A 207 -4.91 -6.39 -12.23
C LEU A 207 -4.88 -7.43 -11.10
N VAL A 208 -3.75 -7.63 -10.42
CA VAL A 208 -3.66 -8.65 -9.37
C VAL A 208 -4.37 -8.17 -8.09
N LEU A 209 -5.49 -8.80 -7.73
CA LEU A 209 -6.13 -8.60 -6.43
C LEU A 209 -5.60 -9.66 -5.47
N MET A 210 -4.88 -9.20 -4.45
CA MET A 210 -4.65 -9.96 -3.23
C MET A 210 -5.89 -9.79 -2.31
N LEU A 211 -6.55 -10.90 -2.00
CA LEU A 211 -7.65 -10.95 -1.02
C LEU A 211 -7.21 -11.88 0.09
N GLN A 212 -6.43 -11.37 1.04
CA GLN A 212 -6.24 -12.06 2.30
C GLN A 212 -7.38 -11.68 3.27
N ASN A 213 -7.94 -12.72 3.91
CA ASN A 213 -9.08 -12.77 4.85
C ASN A 213 -10.52 -12.71 4.28
N LEU A 214 -11.04 -13.88 3.89
CA LEU A 214 -12.47 -14.20 3.99
C LEU A 214 -12.83 -15.02 5.26
N ASN A 215 -11.91 -15.21 6.20
CA ASN A 215 -12.10 -16.15 7.33
C ASN A 215 -12.20 -15.53 8.74
N LYS A 216 -12.43 -14.21 8.87
CA LYS A 216 -12.86 -13.63 10.14
C LYS A 216 -14.34 -13.23 10.07
N PRO A 217 -15.18 -13.66 11.03
CA PRO A 217 -16.57 -13.24 11.08
C PRO A 217 -16.61 -11.71 11.22
N LEU A 218 -17.45 -11.07 10.39
CA LEU A 218 -17.74 -9.64 10.50
C LEU A 218 -18.09 -9.30 11.95
N PRO A 219 -17.60 -8.18 12.51
CA PRO A 219 -18.04 -7.75 13.82
C PRO A 219 -19.54 -7.49 13.74
N VAL A 220 -20.31 -8.33 14.43
CA VAL A 220 -21.74 -8.14 14.61
C VAL A 220 -21.88 -6.84 15.39
N ARG A 221 -22.39 -5.79 14.74
CA ARG A 221 -22.84 -4.59 15.45
C ARG A 221 -23.95 -5.03 16.40
N SER A 222 -23.66 -5.06 17.70
CA SER A 222 -24.67 -5.11 18.74
C SER A 222 -25.40 -3.77 18.75
N ASN A 223 -26.70 -3.79 18.43
CA ASN A 223 -27.63 -2.70 18.72
C ASN A 223 -27.78 -2.49 20.22
#